data_AF-A0A9P7E1W6-F1
#
_entry.id   AF-A0A9P7E1W6-F1
#
_cell.length_a   1.000
_cell.length_b   1.000
_cell.length_c   1.000
_cell.angle_alpha   90.00
_cell.angle_beta   90.00
_cell.angle_gamma   90.00
#
_symmetry.space_group_name_H-M   'P 1'
#
loop_
_entity.id
_entity.type
_entity.pdbx_description
1 polymer ?
#
loop_
_entity_poly.entity_id
_entity_poly.type
_entity_poly.pdbx_seq_one_letter_code
_entity_poly.pdbx_strand_id
1 'polypeptide(L)' 'MFAVNLFRSIPPPVNPTGDAFDPEEDEPVLELTWPHLQIVYEFFLQFVKSPDFNTNLTK' A
#
# COMPACT_ATOMS: atom_id res chain seq x y z
N MET A 1 -6.79 12.10 4.92
CA MET A 1 -6.72 11.65 3.51
C MET A 1 -5.85 10.40 3.40
N PHE A 2 -4.52 10.45 3.58
CA PHE A 2 -3.66 9.26 3.44
C PHE A 2 -3.97 8.14 4.45
N ALA A 3 -3.92 8.42 5.76
CA ALA A 3 -4.14 7.43 6.82
C ALA A 3 -5.48 6.69 6.70
N VAL A 4 -6.58 7.41 6.47
CA VAL A 4 -7.93 6.82 6.35
C VAL A 4 -8.05 5.85 5.17
N ASN A 5 -7.30 6.05 4.09
CA ASN A 5 -7.36 5.19 2.91
C ASN A 5 -6.41 3.97 3.01
N LEU A 6 -5.29 4.08 3.73
CA LEU A 6 -4.25 3.06 3.77
C LEU A 6 -4.21 2.24 5.06
N PHE A 7 -4.51 2.85 6.20
CA PHE A 7 -4.39 2.18 7.50
C PHE A 7 -5.64 1.33 7.73
N ARG A 8 -5.53 0.06 7.33
CA ARG A 8 -6.55 -0.96 7.52
C ARG A 8 -5.88 -2.29 7.87
N SER A 9 -6.65 -3.22 8.42
CA SER A 9 -6.17 -4.59 8.62
C SER A 9 -5.95 -5.24 7.25
N ILE A 10 -4.84 -5.96 7.11
CA ILE A 10 -4.56 -6.75 5.92
C ILE A 10 -5.48 -7.99 5.96
N PRO A 11 -6.19 -8.32 4.86
CA PRO A 11 -6.97 -9.55 4.79
C PRO A 11 -6.12 -10.78 5.11
N PRO A 12 -6.71 -11.86 5.65
CA PRO A 12 -5.99 -13.12 5.84
C PRO A 12 -5.35 -13.59 4.53
N PRO A 13 -4.15 -14.21 4.57
CA PRO A 13 -3.51 -14.75 3.38
C PRO A 13 -4.41 -15.83 2.75
N VAL A 14 -4.55 -15.78 1.43
CA VAL A 14 -5.28 -16.81 0.66
C VAL A 14 -4.37 -17.94 0.18
N ASN A 15 -3.07 -17.67 0.07
CA ASN A 15 -2.07 -18.67 -0.33
C ASN A 15 -1.71 -19.57 0.86
N PRO A 16 -1.29 -20.81 0.60
CA PRO A 16 -0.77 -21.71 1.63
C PRO A 16 0.40 -21.08 2.39
N THR A 17 0.61 -21.48 3.64
CA THR A 17 1.65 -20.96 4.51
C THR A 17 2.67 -22.04 4.88
N GLY A 18 3.92 -21.65 5.12
CA GLY A 18 4.97 -22.59 5.55
C GLY A 18 5.49 -23.44 4.41
N ASP A 19 5.71 -24.72 4.64
CA ASP A 19 6.35 -25.65 3.69
C ASP A 19 5.53 -25.93 2.41
N ALA A 20 4.27 -25.49 2.39
CA ALA A 20 3.37 -25.61 1.23
C ALA A 20 3.29 -24.33 0.38
N PHE A 21 3.99 -23.26 0.78
CA PHE A 21 4.08 -22.02 0.01
C PHE A 21 5.20 -22.13 -1.04
N ASP A 22 4.86 -21.93 -2.30
CA ASP A 22 5.82 -21.85 -3.39
C ASP A 22 5.74 -20.48 -4.07
N PRO A 23 6.74 -19.60 -3.92
CA PRO A 23 6.71 -18.26 -4.49
C PRO A 23 6.73 -18.23 -6.03
N GLU A 24 7.09 -19.33 -6.69
CA GLU A 24 7.08 -19.43 -8.15
C GLU A 24 5.73 -19.91 -8.70
N GLU A 25 5.03 -20.80 -7.97
CA GLU A 25 3.75 -21.36 -8.41
C GLU A 25 2.52 -20.61 -7.88
N ASP A 26 2.60 -20.03 -6.68
CA ASP A 26 1.45 -19.36 -6.05
C ASP A 26 1.09 -18.04 -6.74
N GLU A 27 -0.18 -17.89 -7.13
CA GLU A 27 -0.66 -16.67 -7.77
C GLU A 27 -0.59 -15.45 -6.81
N PRO A 28 -0.17 -14.27 -7.30
CA PRO A 28 -0.14 -13.08 -6.48
C PRO A 28 -1.57 -12.59 -6.17
N VAL A 29 -1.80 -12.24 -4.90
CA VAL A 29 -3.07 -11.67 -4.46
C VAL A 29 -3.13 -10.19 -4.85
N LEU A 30 -4.09 -9.84 -5.71
CA LEU A 30 -4.29 -8.45 -6.15
C LEU A 30 -5.31 -7.71 -5.26
N GLU A 31 -5.01 -6.46 -4.94
CA GLU A 31 -5.91 -5.58 -4.19
C GLU A 31 -6.99 -5.00 -5.11
N LEU A 32 -8.27 -5.28 -4.83
CA LEU A 32 -9.39 -4.85 -5.65
C LEU A 32 -9.52 -3.32 -5.72
N THR A 33 -9.11 -2.63 -4.66
CA THR A 33 -9.11 -1.16 -4.59
C THR A 33 -7.83 -0.53 -5.14
N TRP A 34 -6.95 -1.29 -5.80
CA TRP A 34 -5.66 -0.81 -6.30
C TRP A 34 -5.75 0.46 -7.16
N PRO A 35 -6.69 0.63 -8.10
CA PRO A 35 -6.79 1.87 -8.88
C PRO A 35 -6.97 3.13 -8.01
N HIS A 36 -7.67 3.01 -6.88
CA HIS A 36 -7.82 4.10 -5.92
C HIS A 36 -6.57 4.28 -5.05
N LEU A 37 -6.02 3.18 -4.53
CA LEU A 37 -4.82 3.22 -3.68
C LEU A 37 -3.60 3.76 -4.41
N GLN A 38 -3.45 3.41 -5.69
CA GLN A 38 -2.39 3.93 -6.55
C GLN A 38 -2.39 5.46 -6.53
N ILE A 39 -3.55 6.09 -6.73
CA ILE A 39 -3.68 7.55 -6.72
C ILE A 39 -3.32 8.13 -5.35
N VAL A 40 -3.76 7.49 -4.27
CA VAL A 40 -3.45 7.95 -2.90
C VAL A 40 -1.94 7.89 -2.62
N TYR A 41 -1.27 6.81 -3.05
CA TYR A 41 0.19 6.66 -2.94
C TYR A 41 0.93 7.68 -3.79
N GLU A 42 0.56 7.82 -5.06
CA GLU A 42 1.19 8.77 -5.98
C GLU A 42 1.03 10.22 -5.49
N PHE A 43 -0.17 10.57 -5.04
CA PHE A 43 -0.44 11.88 -4.45
C PHE A 43 0.45 12.16 -3.24
N PHE A 44 0.51 11.23 -2.28
CA PHE A 44 1.33 11.42 -1.08
C PHE A 44 2.83 11.47 -1.40
N LEU A 45 3.29 10.65 -2.35
CA LEU A 45 4.66 10.67 -2.82
C LEU A 45 5.04 12.00 -3.46
N GLN A 46 4.17 12.54 -4.33
CA GLN A 46 4.38 13.84 -4.95
C GLN A 46 4.35 14.97 -3.92
N PHE A 47 3.43 14.90 -2.95
CA PHE A 47 3.32 15.87 -1.86
C PHE A 47 4.61 15.97 -1.04
N VAL A 48 5.17 14.82 -0.60
CA VAL A 48 6.41 14.79 0.19
C VAL A 48 7.64 15.20 -0.64
N LYS A 49 7.64 14.91 -1.94
CA LYS A 49 8.72 15.32 -2.86
C LYS A 49 8.63 16.77 -3.32
N SER A 50 7.56 17.48 -2.99
CA SER A 50 7.38 18.87 -3.40
C SER A 50 8.49 19.75 -2.82
N PRO A 51 9.12 20.64 -3.61
CA PRO A 51 10.16 21.54 -3.10
C PRO A 51 9.63 22.48 -2.01
N ASP A 52 8.33 22.76 -2.00
CA ASP A 52 7.67 23.63 -1.01
C ASP A 52 7.27 22.87 0.27
N PHE A 53 7.55 21.57 0.35
CA PHE A 53 7.19 20.75 1.49
C PHE A 53 8.09 21.06 2.70
N ASN A 54 7.49 21.61 3.75
CA ASN A 54 8.18 21.94 5.00
C ASN A 54 7.96 20.86 6.07
N THR A 55 9.02 20.11 6.40
CA THR A 55 9.02 19.04 7.40
C THR A 55 8.76 19.51 8.84
N ASN A 56 8.88 20.81 9.13
CA ASN A 56 8.56 21.33 10.47
C ASN A 56 7.05 21.36 10.75
N LEU A 57 6.22 21.35 9.70
CA LEU A 57 4.76 21.35 9.80
C LEU A 57 4.18 19.93 9.99
N THR A 58 5.01 18.89 9.91
CA THR A 58 4.57 17.48 9.86
C THR A 58 4.79 16.74 11.18
N LYS A 59 4.90 17.47 12.29
CA LYS A 59 5.03 16.92 13.64
C LYS A 59 3.67 16.57 14.25
#